data_AF-A0A136LVQ7-F1
#
_entry.id   AF-A0A136LVQ7-F1
#
_cell.length_a   1.000
_cell.length_b   1.000
_cell.length_c   1.000
_cell.angle_alpha   90.00
_cell.angle_beta   90.00
_cell.angle_gamma   90.00
#
_symmetry.space_group_name_H-M   'P 1'
#
loop_
_entity.id
_entity.type
_entity.pdbx_description
1 polymer ?
#
loop_
_entity_poly.entity_id
_entity_poly.type
_entity_poly.pdbx_seq_one_letter_code
_entity_poly.pdbx_strand_id
1 'polypeptide(L)' 'MKTPEQLLNNVIGQLGGVGKMIADDQDAFAVLTQMKAARSALNNAMNSYIQEHFWEFMRECDDKEDACKRFLAELLSN' A
#
# COMPACT_ATOMS: atom_id res chain seq x y z
N MET A 1 13.05 -0.74 12.76
CA MET A 1 12.06 -0.51 11.68
C MET A 1 11.14 -1.71 11.60
N LYS A 2 9.87 -1.52 11.23
CA LYS A 2 8.96 -2.64 10.93
C LYS A 2 9.30 -3.21 9.54
N THR A 3 9.11 -4.50 9.33
CA THR A 3 9.23 -5.12 7.99
C THR A 3 8.04 -4.75 7.10
N PRO A 4 8.14 -4.86 5.76
CA PRO A 4 6.99 -4.68 4.87
C PRO A 4 5.81 -5.58 5.24
N GLU A 5 6.08 -6.82 5.64
CA GLU A 5 5.05 -7.76 6.12
C GLU A 5 4.35 -7.25 7.39
N GLN A 6 5.11 -6.75 8.38
CA GLN A 6 4.55 -6.16 9.59
C GLN A 6 3.74 -4.89 9.29
N LEU A 7 4.14 -4.10 8.29
CA LEU A 7 3.38 -2.94 7.83
C LEU A 7 2.07 -3.37 7.17
N LEU A 8 2.10 -4.38 6.29
CA LEU A 8 0.92 -4.92 5.63
C LEU A 8 -0.09 -5.50 6.63
N ASN A 9 0.37 -6.22 7.66
CA ASN A 9 -0.49 -6.74 8.72
C ASN A 9 -1.23 -5.61 9.48
N ASN A 10 -0.60 -4.44 9.65
CA ASN A 10 -1.30 -3.28 10.22
C ASN A 10 -2.40 -2.75 9.29
N VAL A 11 -2.14 -2.72 7.97
CA VAL A 11 -3.14 -2.32 6.96
C VAL A 11 -4.33 -3.27 6.98
N ILE A 12 -4.09 -4.58 7.03
CA ILE A 12 -5.16 -5.60 7.14
C ILE A 12 -6.02 -5.34 8.38
N GLY A 13 -5.40 -5.06 9.53
CA GLY A 13 -6.13 -4.70 10.75
C GLY A 13 -6.99 -3.44 10.59
N GLN A 14 -6.46 -2.40 9.94
CA GLN A 14 -7.20 -1.17 9.65
C GLN A 14 -8.38 -1.40 8.71
N LEU A 15 -8.19 -2.19 7.65
CA LEU A 15 -9.26 -2.54 6.72
C LEU A 15 -10.36 -3.38 7.39
N GLY A 16 -9.98 -4.32 8.26
CA GLY A 16 -10.93 -5.05 9.10
C GLY A 16 -11.72 -4.13 10.04
N GLY A 17 -11.07 -3.12 10.61
CA GLY A 17 -11.73 -2.07 11.39
C GLY A 17 -12.73 -1.26 10.57
N VAL A 18 -12.33 -0.79 9.38
CA VAL A 18 -13.21 -0.08 8.44
C VAL A 18 -14.43 -0.94 8.07
N GLY A 19 -14.23 -2.23 7.77
CA GLY A 19 -15.33 -3.15 7.45
C GLY A 19 -16.34 -3.28 8.60
N LYS A 20 -15.88 -3.33 9.84
CA LYS A 20 -16.76 -3.32 11.02
C LYS A 20 -17.51 -2.00 11.16
N MET A 21 -16.85 -0.86 10.99
CA MET A 21 -17.51 0.45 11.06
C MET A 21 -18.63 0.59 10.03
N ILE A 22 -18.46 0.03 8.83
CA ILE A 22 -19.50 -0.01 7.80
C ILE A 22 -20.64 -0.94 8.24
N ALA A 23 -20.33 -2.13 8.75
CA ALA A 23 -21.35 -3.08 9.21
C ALA A 23 -22.18 -2.56 10.40
N ASP A 24 -21.56 -1.72 11.24
CA ASP A 24 -22.19 -1.09 12.40
C ASP A 24 -22.89 0.24 12.06
N ASP A 25 -23.05 0.58 10.78
CA ASP A 25 -23.65 1.83 10.28
C ASP A 25 -23.06 3.10 10.93
N GLN A 26 -21.74 3.12 11.15
CA GLN A 26 -21.07 4.30 11.69
C GLN A 26 -21.10 5.49 10.73
N ASP A 27 -20.97 6.69 11.29
CA ASP A 27 -20.93 7.95 10.54
C ASP A 27 -19.91 7.92 9.39
N ALA A 28 -20.36 8.42 8.23
CA ALA A 28 -19.59 8.38 6.99
C ALA A 28 -18.26 9.14 7.08
N PHE A 29 -18.21 10.26 7.82
CA PHE A 29 -16.98 11.01 8.01
C PHE A 29 -15.96 10.22 8.84
N ALA A 30 -16.41 9.49 9.87
CA ALA A 30 -15.55 8.59 10.65
C ALA A 30 -15.00 7.45 9.77
N VAL A 31 -15.86 6.78 8.99
CA VAL A 31 -15.46 5.71 8.07
C VAL A 31 -14.44 6.22 7.04
N LEU A 32 -14.70 7.36 6.40
CA LEU A 32 -13.79 7.96 5.41
C LEU A 32 -12.46 8.38 6.04
N THR A 33 -12.46 8.85 7.29
CA THR A 33 -11.24 9.18 8.03
C THR A 33 -10.36 7.94 8.22
N GLN A 34 -10.97 6.80 8.59
CA GLN A 34 -10.23 5.54 8.75
C GLN A 34 -9.78 4.95 7.41
N MET A 35 -10.59 5.07 6.35
CA MET A 35 -10.16 4.70 4.99
C MET A 35 -8.96 5.51 4.54
N LYS A 36 -8.95 6.83 4.79
CA LYS A 36 -7.79 7.70 4.49
C LYS A 36 -6.54 7.24 5.25
N ALA A 37 -6.69 6.88 6.53
CA ALA A 37 -5.58 6.35 7.33
C ALA A 37 -5.05 5.02 6.77
N ALA A 38 -5.95 4.10 6.39
CA ALA A 38 -5.61 2.83 5.76
C ALA A 38 -4.85 3.03 4.43
N ARG A 39 -5.31 3.97 3.60
CA ARG A 39 -4.61 4.34 2.35
C ARG A 39 -3.19 4.83 2.61
N SER A 40 -3.00 5.73 3.57
CA SER A 40 -1.66 6.22 3.92
C SER A 40 -0.76 5.12 4.45
N ALA A 41 -1.28 4.18 5.25
CA ALA A 41 -0.53 3.04 5.75
C ALA A 41 -0.13 2.08 4.63
N LEU A 42 -1.03 1.84 3.66
CA LEU A 42 -0.73 1.04 2.47
C LEU A 42 0.37 1.67 1.61
N ASN A 43 0.30 2.98 1.36
CA ASN A 43 1.35 3.71 0.63
C ASN A 43 2.71 3.58 1.33
N ASN A 44 2.74 3.66 2.67
CA ASN A 44 3.96 3.47 3.43
C ASN A 44 4.49 2.02 3.35
N ALA A 45 3.61 1.02 3.40
CA ALA A 45 3.99 -0.38 3.22
C ALA A 45 4.60 -0.62 1.82
N MET A 46 3.97 -0.07 0.78
CA MET A 46 4.45 -0.14 -0.59
C MET A 46 5.83 0.51 -0.74
N ASN A 47 6.01 1.73 -0.22
CA ASN A 47 7.31 2.41 -0.24
C ASN A 47 8.40 1.61 0.47
N SER A 48 8.10 1.02 1.63
CA SER A 48 9.04 0.16 2.34
C SER A 48 9.43 -1.07 1.54
N TYR A 49 8.46 -1.71 0.87
CA TYR A 49 8.71 -2.88 0.03
C TYR A 49 9.59 -2.52 -1.18
N ILE A 50 9.28 -1.41 -1.86
CA ILE A 50 10.09 -0.92 -2.98
C ILE A 50 11.53 -0.65 -2.52
N GLN A 51 11.72 0.02 -1.38
CA GLN A 51 13.07 0.30 -0.86
C GLN A 51 13.85 -0.97 -0.55
N GLU A 52 13.20 -2.01 -0.02
CA GLU A 52 13.83 -3.28 0.29
C GLU A 52 14.19 -4.09 -0.96
N HIS A 53 13.33 -4.06 -1.99
CA HIS A 53 13.44 -4.90 -3.18
C HIS A 53 13.82 -4.16 -4.47
N PHE A 54 14.22 -2.89 -4.39
CA PHE A 54 14.43 -2.04 -5.58
C PHE A 54 15.39 -2.67 -6.60
N TRP A 55 16.54 -3.17 -6.14
CA TRP A 55 17.56 -3.73 -7.02
C TRP A 55 17.18 -5.09 -7.60
N GLU A 56 16.40 -5.88 -6.86
CA GLU A 56 15.85 -7.14 -7.33
C GLU A 56 14.84 -6.88 -8.45
N PHE A 57 13.91 -5.95 -8.21
CA PHE A 57 12.96 -5.48 -9.22
C PHE A 57 13.66 -4.97 -10.48
N MET A 58 14.66 -4.09 -10.33
CA MET A 58 15.39 -3.55 -11.49
C MET A 58 16.15 -4.61 -12.28
N ARG A 59 16.67 -5.67 -11.63
CA ARG A 59 17.35 -6.77 -12.33
C ARG A 59 16.38 -7.61 -13.17
N GLU A 60 15.16 -7.84 -12.68
CA GLU A 60 14.13 -8.54 -13.44
C GLU A 60 13.58 -7.73 -14.62
N CYS A 61 13.79 -6.41 -14.60
CA CYS A 61 13.34 -5.51 -15.65
C CYS A 61 14.17 -5.53 -16.93
N ASP A 62 15.35 -6.18 -16.95
CA ASP A 62 16.22 -6.23 -18.13
C ASP A 62 15.51 -6.87 -19.34
N ASP A 63 14.72 -7.93 -19.12
CA ASP A 63 13.96 -8.60 -20.19
C ASP A 63 12.59 -7.96 -20.47
N LYS A 64 12.18 -6.95 -19.68
CA LYS A 64 10.82 -6.36 -19.67
C LYS A 64 10.84 -4.84 -19.56
N GLU A 65 11.87 -4.21 -20.15
CA GLU A 65 12.20 -2.80 -19.93
C GLU A 65 11.00 -1.86 -20.12
N ASP A 66 10.24 -2.01 -21.21
CA ASP A 66 9.08 -1.15 -21.50
C ASP A 66 7.93 -1.35 -20.51
N ALA A 67 7.69 -2.57 -20.05
CA ALA A 67 6.66 -2.86 -19.06
C ALA A 67 7.04 -2.27 -17.70
N CYS A 68 8.31 -2.43 -17.29
CA CYS A 68 8.81 -1.86 -16.05
C CYS A 68 8.81 -0.32 -16.06
N LYS A 69 9.19 0.32 -17.17
CA LYS A 69 9.12 1.79 -17.29
C LYS A 69 7.69 2.31 -17.10
N ARG A 70 6.70 1.65 -17.68
CA ARG A 70 5.28 2.00 -17.51
C ARG A 70 4.85 1.84 -16.05
N PHE A 71 5.17 0.68 -15.45
CA PHE A 71 4.84 0.41 -14.06
C PHE A 71 5.47 1.43 -13.09
N LEU A 72 6.76 1.75 -13.26
CA LEU A 72 7.44 2.77 -12.45
C LEU A 72 6.82 4.16 -12.61
N ALA A 73 6.44 4.53 -13.83
CA ALA A 73 5.76 5.81 -14.06
C ALA A 73 4.43 5.89 -13.31
N GLU A 74 3.63 4.82 -13.32
CA GLU A 74 2.38 4.74 -12.56
C GLU A 74 2.60 4.77 -11.04
N LEU A 75 3.64 4.09 -10.56
CA LEU A 75 4.02 4.03 -9.15
C LEU A 75 4.41 5.41 -8.60
N LEU A 76 5.12 6.21 -9.39
CA LEU A 76 5.60 7.54 -9.01
C LEU A 76 4.58 8.66 -9.23
N SER A 77 3.52 8.40 -10.00
CA SER A 77 2.48 9.40 -10.31
C SER A 77 1.30 9.41 -9.33
N ASN A 78 1.28 8.49 -8.36
CA ASN A 78 0.29 8.41 -7.27
C ASN A 78 0.80 9.04 -5.97
#